data_AF-A0A7V6C069-F1
#
_entry.id   AF-A0A7V6C069-F1
#
_cell.length_a   1.000
_cell.length_b   1.000
_cell.length_c   1.000
_cell.angle_alpha   90.00
_cell.angle_beta   90.00
_cell.angle_gamma   90.00
#
_symmetry.space_group_name_H-M   'P 1'
#
loop_
_entity.id
_entity.type
_entity.pdbx_description
1 polymer ?
#
loop_
_entity_poly.entity_id
_entity_poly.type
_entity_poly.pdbx_seq_one_letter_code
_entity_poly.pdbx_strand_id
1 'polypeptide(L)'
;MKLLRLLILSLFLSIFVFGQDTTTLSEPTNSENTTTQNNLAVEPNDMQAAGLVADQAIADWLKKETPNFMTMANKSPEEVCALLPDLVQSPPPPKGTTVNVADRRIVEGTEANTAKFAYPASLAGKNPQIVEVSLQKDEQGWQAEQVSVKIELPNSGFRNWLQSKIASWLFIAFSIFVFYSLAVPSFLRQWLGLAWANIKEHRRIVIATVSFLSSMFIIGVLTGMALPESCKGSIHTVLLHLVGSVGATEAYQSGSIPRAATITFYQNFGSVTLMVLYGSALLFGFPAYLISTLSFYIQGVPFGLLGGGNPLDMLVTLIVIVLELSAYFLVVAGGGIFLATLIRKGFKGFSEGINKLTLMLPVALVLLLIGAWFEAFMIIIR
;
A
#
# COMPACT_ATOMS: atom_id res chain seq x y z
N MET A 1 21.72 22.64 4.67
CA MET A 1 21.58 22.42 6.13
C MET A 1 20.82 23.53 6.87
N LYS A 2 21.06 24.83 6.62
CA LYS A 2 20.25 25.90 7.25
C LYS A 2 18.77 25.88 6.83
N LEU A 3 18.47 25.59 5.55
CA LEU A 3 17.10 25.48 5.03
C LEU A 3 16.32 24.27 5.61
N LEU A 4 16.99 23.11 5.73
CA LEU A 4 16.43 21.90 6.34
C LEU A 4 16.13 22.11 7.83
N ARG A 5 16.95 22.90 8.54
CA ARG A 5 16.68 23.29 9.94
C ARG A 5 15.44 24.17 10.06
N LEU A 6 15.23 25.12 9.13
CA LEU A 6 14.05 25.99 9.12
C LEU A 6 12.75 25.24 8.78
N LEU A 7 12.80 24.30 7.84
CA LEU A 7 11.67 23.44 7.47
C LEU A 7 11.28 22.45 8.57
N ILE A 8 12.26 21.84 9.25
CA ILE A 8 12.01 20.94 10.39
C ILE A 8 11.47 21.73 11.59
N LEU A 9 11.95 22.96 11.83
CA LEU A 9 11.47 23.80 12.94
C LEU A 9 10.05 24.31 12.70
N SER A 10 9.68 24.68 11.46
CA SER A 10 8.31 25.12 11.15
C SER A 10 7.31 23.97 11.22
N LEU A 11 7.68 22.76 10.77
CA LEU A 11 6.85 21.56 10.89
C LEU A 11 6.65 21.14 12.36
N PHE A 12 7.69 21.30 13.21
CA PHE A 12 7.61 21.00 14.64
C PHE A 12 6.71 21.98 15.41
N LEU A 13 6.73 23.28 15.08
CA LEU A 13 5.87 24.25 15.75
C LEU A 13 4.38 24.07 15.41
N SER A 14 4.05 23.58 14.22
CA SER A 14 2.65 23.31 13.84
C SER A 14 2.07 22.05 14.50
N ILE A 15 2.90 21.07 14.88
CA ILE A 15 2.45 19.81 15.50
C ILE A 15 2.21 19.99 17.01
N PHE A 16 2.92 20.90 17.68
CA PHE A 16 2.77 21.12 19.12
C PHE A 16 1.59 22.03 19.51
N VAL A 17 1.05 22.83 18.58
CA VAL A 17 -0.01 23.81 18.89
C VAL A 17 -1.43 23.22 18.88
N PHE A 18 -1.63 22.02 18.32
CA PHE A 18 -2.96 21.38 18.23
C PHE A 18 -3.13 20.10 19.07
N GLY A 19 -2.21 19.86 20.02
CA GLY A 19 -2.19 18.64 20.84
C GLY A 19 -2.89 18.73 22.21
N GLN A 20 -3.59 19.82 22.55
CA GLN A 20 -4.25 19.95 23.85
C GLN A 20 -5.73 20.34 23.72
N ASP A 21 -6.53 19.58 24.50
CA ASP A 21 -7.93 19.77 24.91
C ASP A 21 -9.06 19.50 23.90
N THR A 22 -9.74 18.37 24.09
CA THR A 22 -10.94 18.33 24.97
C THR A 22 -11.22 16.90 25.42
N THR A 23 -10.77 16.54 26.62
CA THR A 23 -11.44 15.54 27.46
C THR A 23 -12.48 16.26 28.31
N THR A 24 -13.74 16.17 27.92
CA THR A 24 -14.86 16.37 28.85
C THR A 24 -15.52 15.01 29.10
N LEU A 25 -15.12 14.40 30.21
CA LEU A 25 -15.88 13.36 30.89
C LEU A 25 -17.25 13.94 31.24
N SER A 26 -18.31 13.39 30.63
CA SER A 26 -19.68 13.57 31.08
C SER A 26 -20.23 12.20 31.44
N GLU A 27 -20.60 12.03 32.71
CA GLU A 27 -21.35 10.87 33.22
C GLU A 27 -22.66 10.66 32.44
N PRO A 28 -23.16 9.42 32.34
CA PRO A 28 -24.38 9.12 31.63
C PRO A 28 -25.57 9.66 32.43
N THR A 29 -26.19 10.71 31.91
CA THR A 29 -27.52 11.14 32.37
C THR A 29 -28.54 10.24 31.70
N ASN A 30 -29.25 9.44 32.50
CA ASN A 30 -30.44 8.71 32.07
C ASN A 30 -31.45 9.69 31.45
N SER A 31 -31.62 9.62 30.14
CA SER A 31 -32.84 10.09 29.49
C SER A 31 -33.45 8.92 28.72
N GLU A 32 -34.60 8.45 29.21
CA GLU A 32 -35.57 7.72 28.42
C GLU A 32 -35.94 8.61 27.24
N ASN A 33 -35.34 8.34 26.08
CA ASN A 33 -35.88 8.78 24.81
C ASN A 33 -36.10 7.53 23.97
N THR A 34 -37.36 7.14 23.92
CA THR A 34 -37.93 6.14 23.01
C THR A 34 -37.78 6.65 21.58
N THR A 35 -36.58 6.55 21.03
CA THR A 35 -36.36 6.64 19.59
C THR A 35 -36.26 5.21 19.09
N THR A 36 -37.34 4.75 18.47
CA THR A 36 -37.43 3.50 17.73
C THR A 36 -36.25 3.39 16.76
N GLN A 37 -35.17 2.75 17.19
CA GLN A 37 -34.21 2.15 16.28
C GLN A 37 -34.97 1.07 15.53
N ASN A 38 -35.37 1.40 14.30
CA ASN A 38 -35.65 0.38 13.29
C ASN A 38 -34.33 -0.34 13.00
N ASN A 39 -33.98 -1.27 13.88
CA ASN A 39 -33.26 -2.47 13.47
C ASN A 39 -34.16 -3.15 12.44
N LEU A 40 -33.97 -2.81 11.16
CA LEU A 40 -34.43 -3.64 10.06
C LEU A 40 -33.65 -4.93 10.18
N ALA A 41 -34.16 -5.85 11.01
CA ALA A 41 -33.74 -7.22 11.00
C ALA A 41 -33.91 -7.70 9.56
N VAL A 42 -32.79 -8.05 8.92
CA VAL A 42 -32.82 -8.67 7.61
C VAL A 42 -33.70 -9.92 7.74
N GLU A 43 -34.79 -9.99 6.97
CA GLU A 43 -35.71 -11.12 7.10
C GLU A 43 -34.97 -12.44 6.82
N PRO A 44 -35.25 -13.52 7.58
CA PRO A 44 -34.57 -14.81 7.38
C PRO A 44 -34.61 -15.34 5.94
N ASN A 45 -35.69 -15.03 5.21
CA ASN A 45 -35.84 -15.38 3.80
C ASN A 45 -34.92 -14.58 2.86
N ASP A 46 -34.60 -13.34 3.21
CA ASP A 46 -33.73 -12.46 2.41
C ASP A 46 -32.27 -12.93 2.48
N MET A 47 -31.81 -13.36 3.67
CA MET A 47 -30.49 -13.98 3.83
C MET A 47 -30.37 -15.35 3.17
N GLN A 48 -31.47 -16.11 3.11
CA GLN A 48 -31.48 -17.37 2.37
C GLN A 48 -31.37 -17.14 0.86
N ALA A 49 -32.07 -16.13 0.32
CA ALA A 49 -31.94 -15.72 -1.07
C ALA A 49 -30.52 -15.22 -1.39
N ALA A 50 -29.94 -14.40 -0.52
CA ALA A 50 -28.54 -13.96 -0.62
C ALA A 50 -27.58 -15.17 -0.64
N GLY A 51 -27.79 -16.15 0.23
CA GLY A 51 -26.98 -17.37 0.27
C GLY A 51 -26.99 -18.15 -1.05
N LEU A 52 -28.14 -18.25 -1.72
CA LEU A 52 -28.24 -18.91 -3.03
C LEU A 52 -27.48 -18.14 -4.12
N VAL A 53 -27.51 -16.81 -4.09
CA VAL A 53 -26.71 -15.97 -4.99
C VAL A 53 -25.21 -16.19 -4.74
N ALA A 54 -24.79 -16.29 -3.48
CA ALA A 54 -23.40 -16.59 -3.14
C ALA A 54 -22.97 -17.99 -3.62
N ASP A 55 -23.82 -19.01 -3.47
CA ASP A 55 -23.54 -20.36 -3.96
C ASP A 55 -23.38 -20.39 -5.48
N GLN A 56 -24.26 -19.67 -6.19
CA GLN A 56 -24.18 -19.53 -7.65
C GLN A 56 -22.90 -18.80 -8.07
N ALA A 57 -22.51 -17.74 -7.35
CA ALA A 57 -21.27 -17.02 -7.59
C ALA A 57 -20.03 -17.91 -7.42
N ILE A 58 -20.01 -18.80 -6.41
CA ILE A 58 -18.96 -19.82 -6.26
C ILE A 58 -18.95 -20.77 -7.45
N ALA A 59 -20.12 -21.27 -7.86
CA ALA A 59 -20.22 -22.20 -8.98
C ALA A 59 -19.71 -21.59 -10.29
N ASP A 60 -19.99 -20.31 -10.54
CA ASP A 60 -19.52 -19.61 -11.73
C ASP A 60 -18.05 -19.22 -11.64
N TRP A 61 -17.58 -18.84 -10.46
CA TRP A 61 -16.16 -18.61 -10.19
C TRP A 61 -15.32 -19.87 -10.42
N LEU A 62 -15.79 -21.05 -9.98
CA LEU A 62 -15.11 -22.34 -10.21
C LEU A 62 -14.99 -22.73 -11.68
N LYS A 63 -15.84 -22.19 -12.55
CA LYS A 63 -15.77 -22.39 -14.01
C LYS A 63 -14.84 -21.40 -14.71
N LYS A 64 -14.40 -20.33 -14.04
CA LYS A 64 -13.51 -19.33 -14.66
C LYS A 64 -12.18 -19.97 -15.03
N GLU A 65 -11.81 -19.85 -16.30
CA GLU A 65 -10.50 -20.27 -16.76
C GLU A 65 -9.45 -19.19 -16.52
N THR A 66 -8.24 -19.59 -16.14
CA THR A 66 -7.10 -18.67 -16.09
C THR A 66 -6.78 -18.22 -17.52
N PRO A 67 -6.89 -16.91 -17.84
CA PRO A 67 -6.52 -16.45 -19.17
C PRO A 67 -5.05 -16.75 -19.42
N ASN A 68 -4.76 -17.29 -20.60
CA ASN A 68 -3.39 -17.56 -21.00
C ASN A 68 -2.80 -16.33 -21.70
N PHE A 69 -1.48 -16.23 -21.73
CA PHE A 69 -0.79 -15.07 -22.31
C PHE A 69 -1.19 -14.83 -23.77
N MET A 70 -1.38 -15.89 -24.56
CA MET A 70 -1.74 -15.78 -25.98
C MET A 70 -3.16 -15.24 -26.17
N THR A 71 -4.12 -15.62 -25.32
CA THR A 71 -5.48 -15.05 -25.37
C THR A 71 -5.50 -13.59 -24.94
N MET A 72 -4.62 -13.17 -24.02
CA MET A 72 -4.50 -11.77 -23.64
C MET A 72 -3.77 -10.93 -24.71
N ALA A 73 -2.74 -11.49 -25.34
CA ALA A 73 -1.96 -10.80 -26.36
C ALA A 73 -2.75 -10.50 -27.65
N ASN A 74 -3.80 -11.28 -27.93
CA ASN A 74 -4.67 -11.10 -29.10
C ASN A 74 -5.87 -10.17 -28.84
N LYS A 75 -6.06 -9.69 -27.62
CA LYS A 75 -7.15 -8.78 -27.25
C LYS A 75 -6.77 -7.32 -27.50
N SER A 76 -7.76 -6.49 -27.79
CA SER A 76 -7.53 -5.04 -27.84
C SER A 76 -7.21 -4.50 -26.43
N PRO A 77 -6.54 -3.36 -26.30
CA PRO A 77 -6.32 -2.71 -25.00
C PRO A 77 -7.61 -2.52 -24.20
N GLU A 78 -8.71 -2.17 -24.84
CA GLU A 78 -10.02 -1.98 -24.22
C GLU A 78 -10.59 -3.28 -23.67
N GLU A 79 -10.48 -4.38 -24.43
CA GLU A 79 -10.91 -5.71 -23.98
C GLU A 79 -10.06 -6.21 -22.80
N VAL A 80 -8.74 -5.97 -22.83
CA VAL A 80 -7.85 -6.31 -21.71
C VAL A 80 -8.25 -5.51 -20.48
N CYS A 81 -8.55 -4.22 -20.63
CA CYS A 81 -8.97 -3.36 -19.54
C CYS A 81 -10.33 -3.76 -18.95
N ALA A 82 -11.28 -4.18 -19.78
CA ALA A 82 -12.58 -4.67 -19.30
C ALA A 82 -12.44 -5.92 -18.41
N LEU A 83 -11.40 -6.73 -18.62
CA LEU A 83 -11.13 -7.93 -17.81
C LEU A 83 -10.40 -7.64 -16.50
N LEU A 84 -9.74 -6.49 -16.35
CA LEU A 84 -8.90 -6.19 -15.18
C LEU A 84 -9.63 -6.26 -13.83
N PRO A 85 -10.84 -5.68 -13.66
CA PRO A 85 -11.55 -5.75 -12.37
C PRO A 85 -11.81 -7.19 -11.96
N ASP A 86 -12.33 -8.00 -12.89
CA ASP A 86 -12.59 -9.42 -12.67
C ASP A 86 -11.33 -10.21 -12.31
N LEU A 87 -10.20 -9.94 -12.97
CA LEU A 87 -8.94 -10.63 -12.73
C LEU A 87 -8.29 -10.27 -11.39
N VAL A 88 -8.54 -9.08 -10.86
CA VAL A 88 -7.98 -8.64 -9.58
C VAL A 88 -8.92 -8.93 -8.41
N GLN A 89 -10.20 -8.62 -8.56
CA GLN A 89 -11.18 -8.76 -7.49
C GLN A 89 -11.63 -10.20 -7.31
N SER A 90 -11.83 -10.93 -8.42
CA SER A 90 -12.30 -12.32 -8.40
C SER A 90 -11.43 -13.21 -9.31
N PRO A 91 -10.11 -13.32 -9.01
CA PRO A 91 -9.16 -14.04 -9.85
C PRO A 91 -9.59 -15.49 -10.06
N PRO A 92 -9.38 -16.07 -11.26
CA PRO A 92 -9.73 -17.47 -11.52
C PRO A 92 -9.13 -18.43 -10.49
N PRO A 93 -9.86 -19.45 -10.05
CA PRO A 93 -9.36 -20.38 -9.05
C PRO A 93 -8.17 -21.19 -9.58
N PRO A 94 -7.19 -21.53 -8.73
CA PRO A 94 -6.18 -22.51 -9.08
C PRO A 94 -6.83 -23.83 -9.53
N LYS A 95 -6.23 -24.51 -10.50
CA LYS A 95 -6.72 -25.80 -10.99
C LYS A 95 -6.86 -26.80 -9.83
N GLY A 96 -7.99 -27.49 -9.76
CA GLY A 96 -8.29 -28.45 -8.69
C GLY A 96 -8.82 -27.82 -7.40
N THR A 97 -9.17 -26.52 -7.41
CA THR A 97 -9.87 -25.90 -6.27
C THR A 97 -11.25 -26.54 -6.09
N THR A 98 -11.56 -26.91 -4.85
CA THR A 98 -12.88 -27.41 -4.45
C THR A 98 -13.40 -26.56 -3.31
N VAL A 99 -14.69 -26.24 -3.33
CA VAL A 99 -15.36 -25.43 -2.29
C VAL A 99 -16.50 -26.24 -1.71
N ASN A 100 -16.57 -26.33 -0.38
CA ASN A 100 -17.68 -26.98 0.30
C ASN A 100 -18.83 -25.97 0.48
N VAL A 101 -19.71 -25.90 -0.51
CA VAL A 101 -20.88 -25.01 -0.52
C VAL A 101 -21.86 -25.34 0.62
N ALA A 102 -21.87 -26.59 1.10
CA ALA A 102 -22.77 -27.04 2.17
C ALA A 102 -22.38 -26.53 3.57
N ASP A 103 -21.11 -26.17 3.81
CA ASP A 103 -20.63 -25.57 5.07
C ASP A 103 -20.47 -24.04 4.93
N ARG A 104 -21.46 -23.41 4.29
CA ARG A 104 -21.54 -21.94 4.17
C ARG A 104 -21.77 -21.32 5.54
N ARG A 105 -21.00 -20.29 5.86
CA ARG A 105 -21.14 -19.49 7.09
C ARG A 105 -21.36 -18.03 6.75
N ILE A 106 -22.23 -17.35 7.51
CA ILE A 106 -22.37 -15.90 7.42
C ILE A 106 -21.20 -15.26 8.16
N VAL A 107 -20.56 -14.27 7.56
CA VAL A 107 -19.50 -13.48 8.20
C VAL A 107 -20.13 -12.34 8.99
N GLU A 108 -19.73 -12.17 10.25
CA GLU A 108 -20.21 -11.08 11.13
C GLU A 108 -19.91 -9.70 10.53
N GLY A 109 -20.83 -8.73 10.70
CA GLY A 109 -20.72 -7.38 10.14
C GLY A 109 -21.49 -7.16 8.83
N THR A 110 -22.50 -7.99 8.57
CA THR A 110 -23.46 -7.90 7.46
C THR A 110 -24.36 -6.68 7.67
N GLU A 111 -24.32 -5.68 6.77
CA GLU A 111 -25.22 -4.51 6.85
C GLU A 111 -26.51 -4.76 6.06
N ALA A 112 -27.50 -3.87 6.20
CA ALA A 112 -28.84 -4.05 5.59
C ALA A 112 -28.82 -4.32 4.07
N ASN A 113 -27.81 -3.83 3.36
CA ASN A 113 -27.66 -3.97 1.90
C ASN A 113 -26.37 -4.70 1.47
N THR A 114 -25.63 -5.30 2.40
CA THR A 114 -24.39 -6.02 2.08
C THR A 114 -24.38 -7.36 2.79
N ALA A 115 -24.03 -8.43 2.08
CA ALA A 115 -23.94 -9.76 2.65
C ALA A 115 -22.58 -10.39 2.40
N LYS A 116 -22.03 -11.10 3.40
CA LYS A 116 -20.76 -11.82 3.28
C LYS A 116 -20.90 -13.26 3.73
N PHE A 117 -20.51 -14.17 2.85
CA PHE A 117 -20.53 -15.60 3.10
C PHE A 117 -19.13 -16.20 2.99
N ALA A 118 -18.76 -17.04 3.94
CA ALA A 118 -17.51 -17.77 3.98
C ALA A 118 -17.75 -19.25 3.70
N TYR A 119 -16.88 -19.83 2.88
CA TYR A 119 -16.94 -21.23 2.46
C TYR A 119 -15.58 -21.90 2.68
N PRO A 120 -15.53 -23.05 3.35
CA PRO A 120 -14.32 -23.87 3.40
C PRO A 120 -13.95 -24.33 1.99
N ALA A 121 -12.68 -24.18 1.64
CA ALA A 121 -12.15 -24.57 0.34
C ALA A 121 -10.83 -25.31 0.47
N SER A 122 -10.59 -26.23 -0.45
CA SER A 122 -9.31 -26.93 -0.62
C SER A 122 -8.70 -26.52 -1.94
N LEU A 123 -7.57 -25.81 -1.88
CA LEU A 123 -6.77 -25.45 -3.03
C LEU A 123 -5.69 -26.51 -3.24
N ALA A 124 -5.43 -26.90 -4.49
CA ALA A 124 -4.45 -27.94 -4.82
C ALA A 124 -3.09 -27.67 -4.15
N GLY A 125 -2.66 -28.61 -3.28
CA GLY A 125 -1.36 -28.56 -2.60
C GLY A 125 -1.26 -27.54 -1.45
N LYS A 126 -2.36 -26.98 -0.96
CA LYS A 126 -2.38 -26.01 0.14
C LYS A 126 -3.24 -26.48 1.32
N ASN A 127 -2.99 -25.89 2.49
CA ASN A 127 -3.86 -26.04 3.66
C ASN A 127 -5.29 -25.56 3.34
N PRO A 128 -6.31 -26.04 4.09
CA PRO A 128 -7.68 -25.54 3.96
C PRO A 128 -7.70 -24.00 3.98
N GLN A 129 -8.42 -23.39 3.05
CA GLN A 129 -8.60 -21.96 2.96
C GLN A 129 -10.07 -21.60 3.06
N ILE A 130 -10.36 -20.32 3.22
CA ILE A 130 -11.71 -19.79 3.23
C ILE A 130 -11.91 -18.99 1.95
N VAL A 131 -12.96 -19.28 1.20
CA VAL A 131 -13.43 -18.43 0.10
C VAL A 131 -14.55 -17.55 0.65
N GLU A 132 -14.41 -16.24 0.52
CA GLU A 132 -15.41 -15.26 0.93
C GLU A 132 -16.10 -14.68 -0.31
N VAL A 133 -17.43 -14.68 -0.29
CA VAL A 133 -18.27 -14.04 -1.30
C VAL A 133 -18.91 -12.80 -0.68
N SER A 134 -18.66 -11.63 -1.28
CA SER A 134 -19.33 -10.39 -0.92
C SER A 134 -20.47 -10.11 -1.91
N LEU A 135 -21.63 -9.79 -1.36
CA LEU A 135 -22.84 -9.45 -2.10
C LEU A 135 -23.29 -8.03 -1.75
N GLN A 136 -23.89 -7.37 -2.72
CA GLN A 136 -24.58 -6.11 -2.53
C GLN A 136 -26.03 -6.25 -2.99
N LYS A 137 -26.95 -5.60 -2.27
CA LYS A 137 -28.36 -5.55 -2.63
C LYS A 137 -28.64 -4.26 -3.40
N ASP A 138 -29.18 -4.39 -4.61
CA ASP A 138 -29.65 -3.28 -5.43
C ASP A 138 -31.19 -3.37 -5.65
N GLU A 139 -31.72 -2.53 -6.53
CA GLU A 139 -33.16 -2.52 -6.88
C GLU A 139 -33.63 -3.82 -7.55
N GLN A 140 -32.71 -4.64 -8.07
CA GLN A 140 -32.97 -5.88 -8.80
C GLN A 140 -32.78 -7.13 -7.91
N GLY A 141 -32.15 -6.98 -6.74
CA GLY A 141 -31.98 -8.04 -5.74
C GLY A 141 -30.55 -8.14 -5.23
N TRP A 142 -30.17 -9.31 -4.72
CA TRP A 142 -28.79 -9.58 -4.33
C TRP A 142 -27.93 -9.87 -5.56
N GLN A 143 -26.78 -9.19 -5.66
CA GLN A 143 -25.78 -9.45 -6.69
C GLN A 143 -24.42 -9.75 -6.05
N ALA A 144 -23.68 -10.66 -6.66
CA ALA A 144 -22.32 -10.97 -6.23
C ALA A 144 -21.36 -9.90 -6.73
N GLU A 145 -20.74 -9.19 -5.79
CA GLU A 145 -19.75 -8.15 -6.06
C GLU A 145 -18.35 -8.78 -6.20
N GLN A 146 -18.04 -9.76 -5.34
CA GLN A 146 -16.69 -10.32 -5.28
C GLN A 146 -16.66 -11.75 -4.77
N VAL A 147 -15.79 -12.58 -5.37
CA VAL A 147 -15.38 -13.88 -4.82
C VAL A 147 -13.88 -13.83 -4.55
N SER A 148 -13.49 -13.86 -3.28
CA SER A 148 -12.11 -13.73 -2.85
C SER A 148 -11.65 -14.95 -2.06
N VAL A 149 -10.39 -15.36 -2.25
CA VAL A 149 -9.79 -16.39 -1.41
C VAL A 149 -9.06 -15.71 -0.25
N LYS A 150 -9.54 -15.94 0.97
CA LYS A 150 -8.85 -15.50 2.18
C LYS A 150 -7.64 -16.38 2.39
N ILE A 151 -6.49 -15.87 1.98
CA ILE A 151 -5.21 -16.41 2.39
C ILE A 151 -4.98 -15.88 3.80
N GLU A 152 -5.21 -16.71 4.82
CA GLU A 152 -4.67 -16.44 6.15
C GLU A 152 -3.15 -16.46 6.05
N LEU A 153 -2.58 -15.29 5.74
CA LEU A 153 -1.14 -15.09 5.80
C LEU A 153 -0.76 -15.27 7.29
N PRO A 154 0.24 -16.10 7.63
CA PRO A 154 0.69 -16.34 9.00
C PRO A 154 1.11 -15.08 9.80
N ASN A 155 1.05 -13.89 9.19
CA ASN A 155 1.49 -12.61 9.75
C ASN A 155 0.36 -11.57 9.92
N SER A 156 -0.91 -11.97 9.99
CA SER A 156 -2.00 -11.05 10.36
C SER A 156 -1.73 -10.35 11.71
N GLY A 157 -1.04 -11.04 12.64
CA GLY A 157 -0.69 -10.50 13.95
C GLY A 157 0.20 -9.24 13.91
N PHE A 158 1.25 -9.20 13.06
CA PHE A 158 2.15 -8.05 13.03
C PHE A 158 1.50 -6.81 12.39
N ARG A 159 0.74 -7.00 11.30
CA ARG A 159 -0.01 -5.90 10.68
C ARG A 159 -1.10 -5.38 11.63
N ASN A 160 -1.82 -6.27 12.31
CA ASN A 160 -2.80 -5.87 13.34
C ASN A 160 -2.12 -5.16 14.53
N TRP A 161 -0.91 -5.58 14.90
CA TRP A 161 -0.13 -4.89 15.94
C TRP A 161 0.24 -3.46 15.52
N LEU A 162 0.64 -3.23 14.26
CA LEU A 162 0.94 -1.88 13.75
C LEU A 162 -0.28 -0.94 13.80
N GLN A 163 -1.49 -1.48 13.71
CA GLN A 163 -2.73 -0.71 13.84
C GLN A 163 -3.06 -0.35 15.31
N SER A 164 -2.32 -0.87 16.28
CA SER A 164 -2.56 -0.64 17.71
C SER A 164 -2.13 0.75 18.18
N LYS A 165 -2.75 1.22 19.28
CA LYS A 165 -2.34 2.46 19.97
C LYS A 165 -0.89 2.39 20.45
N ILE A 166 -0.43 1.22 20.89
CA ILE A 166 0.94 1.02 21.40
C ILE A 166 1.94 1.22 20.26
N ALA A 167 1.69 0.64 19.08
CA ALA A 167 2.55 0.85 17.92
C ALA A 167 2.62 2.33 17.52
N SER A 168 1.50 3.04 17.57
CA SER A 168 1.45 4.49 17.31
C SER A 168 2.32 5.29 18.31
N TRP A 169 2.25 4.98 19.60
CA TRP A 169 3.10 5.63 20.62
C TRP A 169 4.58 5.32 20.43
N LEU A 170 4.93 4.06 20.14
CA LEU A 170 6.30 3.68 19.83
C LEU A 170 6.81 4.39 18.58
N PHE A 171 5.97 4.55 17.57
CA PHE A 171 6.31 5.27 16.34
C PHE A 171 6.53 6.77 16.59
N ILE A 172 5.71 7.41 17.45
CA ILE A 172 5.96 8.79 17.91
C ILE A 172 7.31 8.89 18.61
N ALA A 173 7.58 8.02 19.59
CA ALA A 173 8.83 8.04 20.34
C ALA A 173 10.05 7.81 19.42
N PHE A 174 9.94 6.88 18.48
CA PHE A 174 10.94 6.64 17.44
C PHE A 174 11.15 7.87 16.56
N SER A 175 10.07 8.53 16.12
CA SER A 175 10.14 9.74 15.30
C SER A 175 10.86 10.87 16.03
N ILE A 176 10.49 11.12 17.29
CA ILE A 176 11.15 12.12 18.15
C ILE A 176 12.64 11.79 18.30
N PHE A 177 12.98 10.51 18.56
CA PHE A 177 14.37 10.08 18.68
C PHE A 177 15.17 10.33 17.39
N VAL A 178 14.60 10.03 16.22
CA VAL A 178 15.23 10.28 14.92
C VAL A 178 15.46 11.79 14.73
N PHE A 179 14.43 12.63 14.92
CA PHE A 179 14.57 14.08 14.74
C PHE A 179 15.52 14.71 15.74
N TYR A 180 15.47 14.29 17.00
CA TYR A 180 16.43 14.72 18.03
C TYR A 180 17.86 14.33 17.61
N SER A 181 18.06 13.11 17.14
CA SER A 181 19.35 12.62 16.64
C SER A 181 19.84 13.43 15.43
N LEU A 182 18.96 14.00 14.61
CA LEU A 182 19.36 14.91 13.51
C LEU A 182 19.80 16.29 14.02
N ALA A 183 19.24 16.75 15.14
CA ALA A 183 19.55 18.06 15.72
C ALA A 183 20.92 18.08 16.42
N VAL A 184 21.24 17.03 17.18
CA VAL A 184 22.49 16.92 17.95
C VAL A 184 23.58 16.15 17.20
N PRO A 185 24.86 16.22 17.62
CA PRO A 185 25.88 15.30 17.16
C PRO A 185 25.52 13.87 17.60
N SER A 186 25.13 13.02 16.66
CA SER A 186 24.68 11.65 16.92
C SER A 186 25.25 10.67 15.90
N PHE A 187 25.13 9.38 16.19
CA PHE A 187 25.45 8.32 15.24
C PHE A 187 24.67 8.47 13.93
N LEU A 188 23.35 8.75 13.97
CA LEU A 188 22.54 8.93 12.77
C LEU A 188 23.06 10.09 11.89
N ARG A 189 23.48 11.20 12.51
CA ARG A 189 24.01 12.35 11.77
C ARG A 189 25.37 12.04 11.13
N GLN A 190 26.24 11.30 11.81
CA GLN A 190 27.49 10.81 11.23
C GLN A 190 27.20 9.85 10.07
N TRP A 191 26.25 8.94 10.25
CA TRP A 191 25.86 7.95 9.26
C TRP A 191 25.29 8.59 7.99
N LEU A 192 24.44 9.60 8.13
CA LEU A 192 23.98 10.44 7.02
C LEU A 192 25.12 11.22 6.35
N GLY A 193 26.11 11.67 7.11
CA GLY A 193 27.31 12.29 6.57
C GLY A 193 28.09 11.33 5.66
N LEU A 194 28.27 10.09 6.10
CA LEU A 194 28.91 9.02 5.30
C LEU A 194 28.06 8.67 4.07
N ALA A 195 26.75 8.59 4.22
CA ALA A 195 25.82 8.39 3.10
C ALA A 195 25.98 9.47 2.03
N TRP A 196 26.00 10.73 2.46
CA TRP A 196 26.17 11.87 1.56
C TRP A 196 27.54 11.89 0.88
N ALA A 197 28.60 11.52 1.59
CA ALA A 197 29.93 11.36 1.01
C ALA A 197 29.93 10.25 -0.06
N ASN A 198 29.30 9.11 0.22
CA ASN A 198 29.18 8.00 -0.73
C ASN A 198 28.39 8.40 -1.99
N ILE A 199 27.29 9.16 -1.83
CA ILE A 199 26.51 9.73 -2.95
C ILE A 199 27.40 10.65 -3.81
N LYS A 200 28.19 11.52 -3.18
CA LYS A 200 29.10 12.44 -3.90
C LYS A 200 30.20 11.69 -4.66
N GLU A 201 30.82 10.70 -4.03
CA GLU A 201 31.84 9.85 -4.64
C GLU A 201 31.29 9.15 -5.89
N HIS A 202 30.04 8.68 -5.84
CA HIS A 202 29.39 7.94 -6.92
C HIS A 202 28.34 8.76 -7.68
N ARG A 203 28.47 10.09 -7.72
CA ARG A 203 27.45 11.01 -8.25
C ARG A 203 26.92 10.64 -9.63
N ARG A 204 27.76 10.10 -10.51
CA ARG A 204 27.37 9.72 -11.87
C ARG A 204 26.36 8.58 -11.86
N ILE A 205 26.57 7.56 -11.03
CA ILE A 205 25.66 6.41 -10.90
C ILE A 205 24.33 6.88 -10.29
N VAL A 206 24.41 7.73 -9.25
CA VAL A 206 23.22 8.26 -8.59
C VAL A 206 22.38 9.11 -9.55
N ILE A 207 22.99 10.08 -10.23
CA ILE A 207 22.28 10.94 -11.19
C ILE A 207 21.69 10.11 -12.33
N ALA A 208 22.47 9.20 -12.92
CA ALA A 208 21.98 8.35 -14.00
C ALA A 208 20.78 7.49 -13.55
N THR A 209 20.85 6.90 -12.34
CA THR A 209 19.76 6.09 -11.78
C THR A 209 18.52 6.92 -11.50
N VAL A 210 18.68 8.05 -10.80
CA VAL A 210 17.55 8.94 -10.47
C VAL A 210 16.90 9.48 -11.73
N SER A 211 17.67 9.98 -12.70
CA SER A 211 17.14 10.47 -13.98
C SER A 211 16.40 9.37 -14.74
N PHE A 212 17.00 8.19 -14.85
CA PHE A 212 16.39 7.08 -15.57
C PHE A 212 15.08 6.61 -14.92
N LEU A 213 15.08 6.36 -13.61
CA LEU A 213 13.87 5.90 -12.91
C LEU A 213 12.78 6.97 -12.85
N SER A 214 13.17 8.25 -12.73
CA SER A 214 12.22 9.38 -12.85
C SER A 214 11.58 9.40 -14.22
N SER A 215 12.36 9.24 -15.29
CA SER A 215 11.82 9.16 -16.66
C SER A 215 10.87 7.99 -16.81
N MET A 216 11.19 6.82 -16.26
CA MET A 216 10.32 5.64 -16.33
C MET A 216 9.00 5.86 -15.57
N PHE A 217 9.05 6.49 -14.39
CA PHE A 217 7.85 6.90 -13.67
C PHE A 217 7.01 7.89 -14.48
N ILE A 218 7.62 8.93 -15.05
CA ILE A 218 6.95 9.93 -15.90
C ILE A 218 6.31 9.27 -17.13
N ILE A 219 7.01 8.34 -17.79
CA ILE A 219 6.46 7.59 -18.92
C ILE A 219 5.25 6.76 -18.46
N GLY A 220 5.29 6.20 -17.24
CA GLY A 220 4.14 5.58 -16.61
C GLY A 220 2.96 6.54 -16.46
N VAL A 221 3.19 7.73 -15.89
CA VAL A 221 2.17 8.79 -15.74
C VAL A 221 1.57 9.16 -17.10
N LEU A 222 2.41 9.42 -18.11
CA LEU A 222 1.97 9.76 -19.47
C LEU A 222 1.17 8.61 -20.11
N THR A 223 1.57 7.36 -19.85
CA THR A 223 0.79 6.19 -20.28
C THR A 223 -0.59 6.21 -19.64
N GLY A 224 -0.69 6.44 -18.33
CA GLY A 224 -1.96 6.56 -17.61
C GLY A 224 -2.87 7.65 -18.16
N MET A 225 -2.30 8.82 -18.50
CA MET A 225 -3.04 9.93 -19.12
C MET A 225 -3.57 9.58 -20.52
N ALA A 226 -2.84 8.75 -21.26
CA ALA A 226 -3.18 8.33 -22.61
C ALA A 226 -4.11 7.11 -22.67
N LEU A 227 -4.50 6.53 -21.52
CA LEU A 227 -5.38 5.38 -21.49
C LEU A 227 -6.79 5.73 -21.99
N PRO A 228 -7.46 4.82 -22.73
CA PRO A 228 -8.87 4.95 -23.07
C PRO A 228 -9.75 5.07 -21.82
N GLU A 229 -10.88 5.78 -21.90
CA GLU A 229 -11.80 5.97 -20.76
C GLU A 229 -12.30 4.63 -20.16
N SER A 230 -12.51 3.62 -21.00
CA SER A 230 -12.85 2.25 -20.56
C SER A 230 -11.77 1.64 -19.64
N CYS A 231 -10.49 1.96 -19.87
CA CYS A 231 -9.39 1.53 -19.02
C CYS A 231 -9.30 2.32 -17.72
N LYS A 232 -9.60 3.63 -17.76
CA LYS A 232 -9.54 4.48 -16.55
C LYS A 232 -10.50 3.98 -15.48
N GLY A 233 -11.74 3.65 -15.87
CA GLY A 233 -12.75 3.10 -14.97
C GLY A 233 -12.30 1.79 -14.33
N SER A 234 -11.87 0.82 -15.14
CA SER A 234 -11.40 -0.48 -14.65
C SER A 234 -10.20 -0.39 -13.70
N ILE A 235 -9.20 0.43 -14.05
CA ILE A 235 -8.01 0.59 -13.21
C ILE A 235 -8.36 1.31 -11.90
N HIS A 236 -9.27 2.28 -11.91
CA HIS A 236 -9.74 2.93 -10.69
C HIS A 236 -10.39 1.92 -9.72
N THR A 237 -11.24 1.03 -10.22
CA THR A 237 -11.88 -0.02 -9.43
C THR A 237 -10.85 -1.00 -8.84
N VAL A 238 -9.83 -1.35 -9.62
CA VAL A 238 -8.69 -2.17 -9.15
C VAL A 238 -7.89 -1.45 -8.07
N LEU A 239 -7.61 -0.15 -8.26
CA LEU A 239 -6.83 0.65 -7.31
C LEU A 239 -7.54 0.81 -5.96
N LEU A 240 -8.85 1.11 -5.96
CA LEU A 240 -9.64 1.18 -4.74
C LEU A 240 -9.58 -0.12 -3.94
N HIS A 241 -9.67 -1.26 -4.64
CA HIS A 241 -9.58 -2.57 -4.01
C HIS A 241 -8.18 -2.86 -3.44
N LEU A 242 -7.14 -2.56 -4.21
CA LEU A 242 -5.75 -2.77 -3.76
C LEU A 242 -5.40 -1.90 -2.55
N VAL A 243 -5.80 -0.62 -2.53
CA VAL A 243 -5.57 0.29 -1.38
C VAL A 243 -6.30 -0.20 -0.13
N GLY A 244 -7.53 -0.69 -0.27
CA GLY A 244 -8.29 -1.32 0.83
C GLY A 244 -7.54 -2.50 1.47
N SER A 245 -6.91 -3.34 0.66
CA SER A 245 -6.21 -4.56 1.12
C SER A 245 -4.91 -4.30 1.90
N VAL A 246 -4.32 -3.09 1.82
CA VAL A 246 -3.05 -2.78 2.51
C VAL A 246 -3.26 -2.42 3.98
N GLY A 247 -4.52 -2.26 4.44
CA GLY A 247 -4.84 -1.76 5.78
C GLY A 247 -4.60 -0.25 5.95
N ALA A 248 -4.19 0.43 4.88
CA ALA A 248 -4.04 1.88 4.84
C ALA A 248 -5.39 2.57 5.03
N THR A 249 -6.45 2.05 4.39
CA THR A 249 -7.82 2.58 4.50
C THR A 249 -8.31 2.65 5.94
N GLU A 250 -8.19 1.57 6.72
CA GLU A 250 -8.60 1.55 8.12
C GLU A 250 -7.79 2.53 8.99
N ALA A 251 -6.50 2.70 8.69
CA ALA A 251 -5.63 3.61 9.41
C ALA A 251 -6.01 5.08 9.14
N TYR A 252 -6.26 5.44 7.88
CA TYR A 252 -6.71 6.78 7.50
C TYR A 252 -8.13 7.08 7.99
N GLN A 253 -9.06 6.12 7.88
CA GLN A 253 -10.45 6.27 8.38
C GLN A 253 -10.54 6.40 9.90
N SER A 254 -9.52 5.95 10.64
CA SER A 254 -9.50 6.10 12.10
C SER A 254 -9.38 7.55 12.58
N GLY A 255 -9.02 8.49 11.70
CA GLY A 255 -8.73 9.89 12.04
C GLY A 255 -7.46 10.08 12.89
N SER A 256 -6.71 9.02 13.18
CA SER A 256 -5.49 9.08 13.99
C SER A 256 -4.26 9.27 13.11
N ILE A 257 -3.73 10.50 13.08
CA ILE A 257 -2.50 10.85 12.33
C ILE A 257 -1.33 9.92 12.69
N PRO A 258 -1.03 9.64 13.98
CA PRO A 258 0.06 8.74 14.32
C PRO A 258 -0.13 7.31 13.82
N ARG A 259 -1.37 6.81 13.80
CA ARG A 259 -1.69 5.45 13.32
C ARG A 259 -1.49 5.36 11.81
N ALA A 260 -2.03 6.32 11.05
CA ALA A 260 -1.83 6.42 9.62
C ALA A 260 -0.33 6.53 9.29
N ALA A 261 0.39 7.44 9.93
CA ALA A 261 1.83 7.61 9.71
C ALA A 261 2.64 6.35 10.02
N THR A 262 2.26 5.58 11.05
CA THR A 262 2.92 4.31 11.39
C THR A 262 2.79 3.28 10.26
N ILE A 263 1.57 3.10 9.74
CA ILE A 263 1.27 2.15 8.66
C ILE A 263 1.96 2.58 7.36
N THR A 264 1.86 3.87 7.01
CA THR A 264 2.51 4.45 5.83
C THR A 264 4.02 4.29 5.90
N PHE A 265 4.65 4.61 7.03
CA PHE A 265 6.09 4.42 7.21
C PHE A 265 6.49 2.96 7.10
N TYR A 266 5.76 2.03 7.74
CA TYR A 266 6.07 0.61 7.63
C TYR A 266 5.93 0.10 6.19
N GLN A 267 4.89 0.50 5.48
CA GLN A 267 4.68 0.11 4.10
C GLN A 267 5.83 0.61 3.21
N ASN A 268 6.20 1.87 3.33
CA ASN A 268 7.22 2.48 2.48
C ASN A 268 8.65 2.09 2.87
N PHE A 269 8.99 2.13 4.16
CA PHE A 269 10.34 1.80 4.63
C PHE A 269 10.53 0.30 4.87
N GLY A 270 9.62 -0.33 5.61
CA GLY A 270 9.72 -1.75 5.97
C GLY A 270 9.50 -2.67 4.77
N SER A 271 8.34 -2.57 4.11
CA SER A 271 8.00 -3.47 3.01
C SER A 271 8.71 -3.08 1.71
N VAL A 272 8.53 -1.85 1.24
CA VAL A 272 9.08 -1.45 -0.08
C VAL A 272 10.59 -1.25 -0.01
N THR A 273 11.08 -0.41 0.89
CA THR A 273 12.51 -0.04 0.89
C THR A 273 13.40 -1.19 1.36
N LEU A 274 13.14 -1.78 2.53
CA LEU A 274 14.02 -2.80 3.11
C LEU A 274 13.86 -4.15 2.42
N MET A 275 12.64 -4.66 2.30
CA MET A 275 12.43 -6.02 1.78
C MET A 275 12.55 -6.07 0.26
N VAL A 276 11.88 -5.16 -0.46
CA VAL A 276 11.85 -5.21 -1.92
C VAL A 276 13.11 -4.58 -2.51
N LEU A 277 13.37 -3.30 -2.28
CA LEU A 277 14.44 -2.58 -2.98
C LEU A 277 15.83 -2.96 -2.48
N TYR A 278 16.07 -2.85 -1.17
CA TYR A 278 17.36 -3.21 -0.57
C TYR A 278 17.61 -4.72 -0.65
N GLY A 279 16.61 -5.55 -0.32
CA GLY A 279 16.70 -7.00 -0.44
C GLY A 279 17.01 -7.47 -1.86
N SER A 280 16.31 -6.95 -2.87
CA SER A 280 16.61 -7.29 -4.27
C SER A 280 17.98 -6.77 -4.72
N ALA A 281 18.38 -5.58 -4.30
CA ALA A 281 19.71 -5.03 -4.60
C ALA A 281 20.84 -5.90 -4.03
N LEU A 282 20.67 -6.42 -2.80
CA LEU A 282 21.61 -7.36 -2.18
C LEU A 282 21.71 -8.69 -2.92
N LEU A 283 20.57 -9.27 -3.31
CA LEU A 283 20.52 -10.61 -3.88
C LEU A 283 20.92 -10.65 -5.36
N PHE A 284 20.50 -9.63 -6.12
CA PHE A 284 20.47 -9.76 -7.57
C PHE A 284 21.26 -8.69 -8.32
N GLY A 285 21.64 -7.55 -7.72
CA GLY A 285 22.40 -6.51 -8.44
C GLY A 285 21.66 -5.99 -9.68
N PHE A 286 22.08 -6.36 -10.90
CA PHE A 286 21.50 -5.87 -12.17
C PHE A 286 19.99 -6.17 -12.32
N PRO A 287 19.49 -7.40 -12.07
CA PRO A 287 18.05 -7.66 -12.04
C PRO A 287 17.24 -6.73 -11.12
N ALA A 288 17.83 -6.19 -10.06
CA ALA A 288 17.15 -5.22 -9.20
C ALA A 288 16.79 -3.92 -9.96
N TYR A 289 17.63 -3.48 -10.91
CA TYR A 289 17.30 -2.34 -11.78
C TYR A 289 16.12 -2.64 -12.69
N LEU A 290 16.07 -3.83 -13.29
CA LEU A 290 14.97 -4.20 -14.19
C LEU A 290 13.64 -4.27 -13.43
N ILE A 291 13.64 -4.95 -12.27
CA ILE A 291 12.47 -5.05 -11.40
C ILE A 291 12.02 -3.66 -10.94
N SER A 292 12.96 -2.83 -10.47
CA SER A 292 12.66 -1.46 -10.04
C SER A 292 12.10 -0.61 -11.18
N THR A 293 12.69 -0.71 -12.37
CA THR A 293 12.27 0.03 -13.57
C THR A 293 10.82 -0.28 -13.93
N LEU A 294 10.50 -1.58 -14.04
CA LEU A 294 9.15 -2.01 -14.34
C LEU A 294 8.19 -1.60 -13.22
N SER A 295 8.61 -1.72 -11.96
CA SER A 295 7.80 -1.34 -10.80
C SER A 295 7.46 0.15 -10.81
N PHE A 296 8.44 1.04 -11.01
CA PHE A 296 8.20 2.49 -11.04
C PHE A 296 7.40 2.94 -12.27
N TYR A 297 7.60 2.29 -13.42
CA TYR A 297 6.75 2.50 -14.58
C TYR A 297 5.28 2.17 -14.27
N ILE A 298 5.01 0.98 -13.73
CA ILE A 298 3.65 0.54 -13.36
C ILE A 298 3.05 1.45 -12.29
N GLN A 299 3.83 1.83 -11.27
CA GLN A 299 3.37 2.74 -10.21
C GLN A 299 3.03 4.14 -10.73
N GLY A 300 3.68 4.61 -11.81
CA GLY A 300 3.36 5.88 -12.44
C GLY A 300 2.01 5.92 -13.15
N VAL A 301 1.55 4.78 -13.70
CA VAL A 301 0.29 4.70 -14.48
C VAL A 301 -0.93 5.19 -13.69
N PRO A 302 -1.20 4.74 -12.46
CA PRO A 302 -2.26 5.27 -11.61
C PRO A 302 -2.25 6.79 -11.44
N PHE A 303 -1.07 7.41 -11.32
CA PHE A 303 -0.96 8.86 -11.14
C PHE A 303 -1.40 9.64 -12.39
N GLY A 304 -1.29 9.05 -13.58
CA GLY A 304 -1.84 9.63 -14.81
C GLY A 304 -3.37 9.71 -14.83
N LEU A 305 -4.04 8.89 -14.01
CA LEU A 305 -5.50 8.87 -13.87
C LEU A 305 -6.03 9.90 -12.88
N LEU A 306 -5.18 10.42 -11.99
CA LEU A 306 -5.54 11.42 -10.97
C LEU A 306 -5.70 12.85 -11.53
N GLY A 307 -5.64 13.02 -12.85
CA GLY A 307 -5.78 14.31 -13.54
C GLY A 307 -7.20 14.89 -13.39
N GLY A 308 -7.40 15.74 -12.38
CA GLY A 308 -8.69 16.38 -12.11
C GLY A 308 -8.86 16.89 -10.67
N GLY A 309 -7.93 16.57 -9.76
CA GLY A 309 -7.95 17.07 -8.39
C GLY A 309 -7.68 18.58 -8.26
N ASN A 310 -7.99 19.14 -7.09
CA ASN A 310 -7.66 20.53 -6.77
C ASN A 310 -6.13 20.73 -6.90
N PRO A 311 -5.64 21.85 -7.47
CA PRO A 311 -4.21 22.15 -7.59
C PRO A 311 -3.40 21.98 -6.29
N LEU A 312 -4.02 22.27 -5.13
CA LEU A 312 -3.39 22.04 -3.83
C LEU A 312 -3.13 20.55 -3.56
N ASP A 313 -4.04 19.67 -3.96
CA ASP A 313 -3.92 18.22 -3.78
C ASP A 313 -2.83 17.66 -4.66
N MET A 314 -2.76 18.17 -5.89
CA MET A 314 -1.70 17.81 -6.82
C MET A 314 -0.35 18.23 -6.25
N LEU A 315 -0.25 19.42 -5.64
CA LEU A 315 0.98 19.88 -5.00
C LEU A 315 1.37 19.02 -3.78
N VAL A 316 0.41 18.71 -2.90
CA VAL A 316 0.62 17.86 -1.73
C VAL A 316 1.08 16.46 -2.15
N THR A 317 0.37 15.88 -3.12
CA THR A 317 0.70 14.58 -3.69
C THR A 317 2.09 14.61 -4.32
N LEU A 318 2.43 15.66 -5.06
CA LEU A 318 3.76 15.83 -5.65
C LEU A 318 4.86 15.87 -4.59
N ILE A 319 4.63 16.53 -3.44
CA ILE A 319 5.59 16.55 -2.33
C ILE A 319 5.82 15.14 -1.78
N VAL A 320 4.76 14.38 -1.52
CA VAL A 320 4.87 12.98 -1.06
C VAL A 320 5.64 12.15 -2.07
N ILE A 321 5.24 12.20 -3.35
CA ILE A 321 5.92 11.49 -4.45
C ILE A 321 7.40 11.81 -4.49
N VAL A 322 7.77 13.10 -4.41
CA VAL A 322 9.18 13.50 -4.46
C VAL A 322 9.96 12.95 -3.28
N LEU A 323 9.40 12.97 -2.06
CA LEU A 323 10.05 12.40 -0.87
C LEU A 323 10.24 10.89 -1.01
N GLU A 324 9.19 10.17 -1.39
CA GLU A 324 9.20 8.71 -1.51
C GLU A 324 10.08 8.21 -2.65
N LEU A 325 9.88 8.73 -3.87
CA LEU A 325 10.68 8.33 -5.01
C LEU A 325 12.15 8.67 -4.81
N SER A 326 12.47 9.81 -4.16
CA SER A 326 13.87 10.12 -3.82
C SER A 326 14.48 9.07 -2.88
N ALA A 327 13.74 8.64 -1.86
CA ALA A 327 14.18 7.59 -0.95
C ALA A 327 14.43 6.26 -1.71
N TYR A 328 13.48 5.86 -2.55
CA TYR A 328 13.55 4.62 -3.30
C TYR A 328 14.67 4.61 -4.35
N PHE A 329 14.78 5.68 -5.15
CA PHE A 329 15.79 5.79 -6.19
C PHE A 329 17.20 5.82 -5.62
N LEU A 330 17.40 6.41 -4.44
CA LEU A 330 18.70 6.37 -3.76
C LEU A 330 19.08 4.95 -3.34
N VAL A 331 18.13 4.14 -2.87
CA VAL A 331 18.39 2.74 -2.51
C VAL A 331 18.73 1.91 -3.74
N VAL A 332 18.00 2.09 -4.85
CA VAL A 332 18.33 1.44 -6.13
C VAL A 332 19.70 1.89 -6.65
N ALA A 333 20.02 3.19 -6.53
CA ALA A 333 21.35 3.71 -6.87
C ALA A 333 22.44 3.09 -5.99
N GLY A 334 22.17 2.85 -4.70
CA GLY A 334 23.02 2.08 -3.81
C GLY A 334 23.30 0.67 -4.34
N GLY A 335 22.31 0.02 -4.94
CA GLY A 335 22.46 -1.27 -5.63
C GLY A 335 23.39 -1.17 -6.84
N GLY A 336 23.31 -0.07 -7.59
CA GLY A 336 24.24 0.23 -8.68
C GLY A 336 25.67 0.46 -8.19
N ILE A 337 25.84 1.14 -7.06
CA ILE A 337 27.15 1.34 -6.42
C ILE A 337 27.72 0.01 -5.94
N PHE A 338 26.90 -0.84 -5.32
CA PHE A 338 27.27 -2.21 -4.93
C PHE A 338 27.75 -3.01 -6.14
N LEU A 339 26.96 -3.05 -7.21
CA LEU A 339 27.31 -3.76 -8.44
C LEU A 339 28.59 -3.22 -9.07
N ALA A 340 28.74 -1.91 -9.18
CA ALA A 340 29.95 -1.29 -9.71
C ALA A 340 31.19 -1.62 -8.86
N THR A 341 31.03 -1.75 -7.54
CA THR A 341 32.10 -2.16 -6.62
C THR A 341 32.49 -3.62 -6.85
N LEU A 342 31.51 -4.52 -7.01
CA LEU A 342 31.77 -5.92 -7.34
C LEU A 342 32.45 -6.09 -8.69
N ILE A 343 32.01 -5.37 -9.72
CA ILE A 343 32.63 -5.44 -11.05
C ILE A 343 34.10 -5.00 -10.99
N ARG A 344 34.42 -3.97 -10.21
CA ARG A 344 35.79 -3.42 -10.13
C ARG A 344 36.72 -4.23 -9.23
N LYS A 345 36.22 -4.78 -8.13
CA LYS A 345 37.03 -5.41 -7.07
C LYS A 345 36.80 -6.92 -6.93
N GLY A 346 35.90 -7.49 -7.72
CA GLY A 346 35.43 -8.86 -7.57
C GLY A 346 34.77 -9.11 -6.20
N PHE A 347 34.67 -10.38 -5.81
CA PHE A 347 34.11 -10.78 -4.51
C PHE A 347 34.89 -10.24 -3.30
N LYS A 348 36.16 -9.84 -3.47
CA LYS A 348 36.92 -9.17 -2.40
C LYS A 348 36.30 -7.82 -2.01
N GLY A 349 35.58 -7.17 -2.92
CA GLY A 349 34.84 -5.92 -2.67
C GLY A 349 33.42 -6.11 -2.14
N PHE A 350 32.98 -7.34 -1.84
CA PHE A 350 31.59 -7.61 -1.47
C PHE A 350 31.16 -6.89 -0.20
N SER A 351 31.94 -6.99 0.88
CA SER A 351 31.65 -6.29 2.14
C SER A 351 31.65 -4.76 1.97
N GLU A 352 32.61 -4.21 1.22
CA GLU A 352 32.67 -2.78 0.92
C GLU A 352 31.42 -2.33 0.15
N GLY A 353 31.01 -3.11 -0.85
CA GLY A 353 29.84 -2.81 -1.64
C GLY A 353 28.53 -2.89 -0.84
N ILE A 354 28.37 -3.88 0.04
CA ILE A 354 27.23 -3.96 0.98
C ILE A 354 27.20 -2.73 1.88
N ASN A 355 28.35 -2.33 2.43
CA ASN A 355 28.43 -1.13 3.26
C ASN A 355 27.97 0.11 2.48
N LYS A 356 28.42 0.26 1.23
CA LYS A 356 28.02 1.37 0.35
C LYS A 356 26.51 1.38 0.03
N LEU A 357 25.90 0.22 -0.20
CA LEU A 357 24.44 0.11 -0.37
C LEU A 357 23.71 0.44 0.94
N THR A 358 24.15 -0.10 2.06
CA THR A 358 23.55 0.09 3.40
C THR A 358 23.55 1.55 3.82
N LEU A 359 24.55 2.33 3.39
CA LEU A 359 24.61 3.77 3.61
C LEU A 359 23.42 4.54 3.00
N MET A 360 22.65 3.96 2.06
CA MET A 360 21.46 4.64 1.51
C MET A 360 20.25 4.56 2.45
N LEU A 361 20.18 3.54 3.32
CA LEU A 361 19.07 3.32 4.24
C LEU A 361 18.79 4.47 5.21
N PRO A 362 19.77 5.14 5.86
CA PRO A 362 19.46 6.26 6.75
C PRO A 362 18.85 7.45 6.01
N VAL A 363 19.22 7.67 4.74
CA VAL A 363 18.61 8.74 3.93
C VAL A 363 17.16 8.40 3.62
N ALA A 364 16.90 7.17 3.19
CA ALA A 364 15.55 6.69 2.93
C ALA A 364 14.68 6.72 4.19
N LEU A 365 15.21 6.28 5.33
CA LEU A 365 14.53 6.30 6.62
C LEU A 365 14.04 7.70 6.97
N VAL A 366 14.90 8.72 6.86
CA VAL A 366 14.52 10.10 7.20
C VAL A 366 13.50 10.66 6.22
N LEU A 367 13.69 10.46 4.92
CA LEU A 367 12.76 10.95 3.89
C LEU A 367 11.37 10.33 4.04
N LEU A 368 11.30 9.01 4.23
CA LEU A 368 10.04 8.28 4.37
C LEU A 368 9.37 8.53 5.72
N LEU A 369 10.13 8.79 6.78
CA LEU A 369 9.58 9.20 8.06
C LEU A 369 8.87 10.56 7.94
N ILE A 370 9.52 11.52 7.28
CA ILE A 370 8.93 12.84 7.00
C ILE A 370 7.71 12.69 6.09
N GLY A 371 7.83 11.89 5.01
CA GLY A 371 6.75 11.61 4.08
C GLY A 371 5.52 11.02 4.77
N ALA A 372 5.72 10.03 5.64
CA ALA A 372 4.62 9.36 6.34
C ALA A 372 3.84 10.30 7.28
N TRP A 373 4.53 11.17 8.03
CA TRP A 373 3.86 12.18 8.84
C TRP A 373 3.13 13.23 8.00
N PHE A 374 3.75 13.68 6.91
CA PHE A 374 3.16 14.66 6.01
C PHE A 374 1.92 14.11 5.32
N GLU A 375 1.99 12.90 4.76
CA GLU A 375 0.85 12.24 4.11
C GLU A 375 -0.31 12.02 5.09
N ALA A 376 -0.02 11.46 6.27
CA ALA A 376 -1.03 11.24 7.31
C ALA A 376 -1.71 12.54 7.76
N PHE A 377 -0.94 13.60 7.97
CA PHE A 377 -1.47 14.90 8.36
C PHE A 377 -2.38 15.48 7.27
N MET A 378 -1.92 15.46 6.02
CA MET A 378 -2.64 16.07 4.90
C MET A 378 -3.90 15.30 4.48
N ILE A 379 -3.91 13.98 4.60
CA ILE A 379 -5.08 13.16 4.27
C ILE A 379 -6.17 13.25 5.36
N ILE A 380 -5.79 13.33 6.64
CA ILE A 380 -6.77 13.27 7.75
C ILE A 380 -7.37 14.63 8.10
N ILE A 381 -6.59 15.72 8.00
CA ILE A 381 -7.07 17.07 8.37
C ILE A 381 -7.96 17.68 7.28
N ARG A 382 -7.93 17.09 6.09
CA ARG A 382 -8.68 17.50 4.93
C ARG A 382 -9.97 16.69 4.82
#